data_AF-A0A856M753-F1
#
_entry.id   AF-A0A856M753-F1
#
_cell.length_a   1.000
_cell.length_b   1.000
_cell.length_c   1.000
_cell.angle_alpha   90.00
_cell.angle_beta   90.00
_cell.angle_gamma   90.00
#
_symmetry.space_group_name_H-M   'P 1'
#
loop_
_entity.id
_entity.type
_entity.pdbx_description
1 polymer ?
#
loop_
_entity_poly.entity_id
_entity_poly.type
_entity_poly.pdbx_seq_one_letter_code
_entity_poly.pdbx_strand_id
1 'polypeptide(L)' 'MNEQRQQAYLDLIKKLLNCPSEEEAEILQANLDLLDAEFLLMLEGVAEYMSQQGNENAANWLTHILHLEI' A
#
# COMPACT_ATOMS: atom_id res chain seq x y z
N MET A 1 5.25 -16.56 8.15
CA MET A 1 4.23 -15.92 7.30
C MET A 1 2.88 -16.20 7.93
N ASN A 2 2.27 -15.19 8.55
CA ASN A 2 0.91 -15.30 9.05
C ASN A 2 -0.02 -14.93 7.89
N GLU A 3 -0.76 -15.87 7.33
CA GLU A 3 -1.64 -15.64 6.16
C GLU A 3 -2.63 -14.49 6.44
N GLN A 4 -3.06 -14.34 7.69
CA GLN A 4 -3.89 -13.21 8.14
C GLN A 4 -3.21 -11.85 7.99
N ARG A 5 -1.89 -11.77 8.21
CA ARG A 5 -1.11 -10.53 8.11
C ARG A 5 -0.91 -10.14 6.64
N GLN A 6 -0.60 -11.11 5.78
CA GLN A 6 -0.52 -10.90 4.33
C GLN A 6 -1.87 -10.45 3.75
N GLN A 7 -2.98 -11.05 4.20
CA GLN A 7 -4.30 -10.61 3.78
C GLN A 7 -4.59 -9.19 4.26
N ALA A 8 -4.25 -8.84 5.50
CA ALA A 8 -4.44 -7.50 6.05
C ALA A 8 -3.66 -6.43 5.26
N TYR A 9 -2.42 -6.73 4.85
CA TYR A 9 -1.64 -5.86 3.99
C TYR A 9 -2.28 -5.66 2.62
N LEU A 10 -2.74 -6.73 1.95
CA LEU A 10 -3.43 -6.62 0.67
C LEU A 10 -4.71 -5.80 0.79
N ASP A 11 -5.48 -5.99 1.85
CA ASP A 11 -6.70 -5.23 2.09
C ASP A 11 -6.43 -3.76 2.40
N LEU A 12 -5.35 -3.48 3.14
CA LEU A 12 -4.87 -2.12 3.37
C LEU A 12 -4.51 -1.45 2.04
N ILE A 13 -3.67 -2.08 1.20
CA ILE A 13 -3.26 -1.58 -0.12
C ILE A 13 -4.47 -1.32 -1.02
N LYS A 14 -5.46 -2.21 -1.02
CA LYS A 14 -6.69 -2.00 -1.80
C LYS A 14 -7.51 -0.82 -1.29
N LYS A 15 -7.63 -0.65 0.03
CA LYS A 15 -8.33 0.51 0.63
C LYS A 15 -7.67 1.80 0.17
N LEU A 16 -6.37 1.83 0.33
CA LEU A 16 -5.44 2.87 -0.06
C LEU A 16 -5.58 3.25 -1.56
N LEU A 17 -5.60 2.27 -2.47
CA LEU A 17 -5.82 2.49 -3.90
C LEU A 17 -7.21 3.03 -4.29
N ASN A 18 -8.23 2.77 -3.47
CA ASN A 18 -9.60 3.23 -3.71
C ASN A 18 -9.94 4.51 -2.93
N CYS A 19 -9.01 5.00 -2.12
CA CYS A 19 -9.21 6.15 -1.24
C CYS A 19 -8.90 7.45 -1.99
N PRO A 20 -9.71 8.52 -1.82
CA PRO A 20 -9.29 9.86 -2.21
C PRO A 20 -8.13 10.33 -1.32
N SER A 21 -7.16 11.08 -1.88
CA SER A 21 -5.93 11.50 -1.17
C SER A 21 -6.14 12.17 0.20
N GLU A 22 -7.34 12.66 0.51
CA GLU A 22 -7.67 13.28 1.80
C GLU A 22 -7.80 12.28 2.97
N GLU A 23 -8.17 11.02 2.74
CA GLU A 23 -8.29 10.02 3.82
C GLU A 23 -7.08 9.07 3.91
N GLU A 24 -6.10 9.22 3.01
CA GLU A 24 -4.88 8.40 2.97
C GLU A 24 -4.17 8.41 4.34
N ALA A 25 -3.93 9.60 4.89
CA ALA A 25 -3.23 9.76 6.17
C ALA A 25 -4.00 9.16 7.35
N GLU A 26 -5.35 9.18 7.31
CA GLU A 26 -6.17 8.55 8.35
C GLU A 26 -6.10 7.02 8.26
N ILE A 27 -6.14 6.47 7.04
CA ILE A 27 -6.02 5.03 6.80
C ILE A 27 -4.64 4.55 7.24
N LEU A 28 -3.55 5.25 6.88
CA LEU A 28 -2.20 4.90 7.31
C LEU A 28 -2.06 4.96 8.84
N GLN A 29 -2.54 6.04 9.48
CA GLN A 29 -2.51 6.17 10.94
C GLN A 29 -3.33 5.10 11.67
N ALA A 30 -4.47 4.69 11.12
CA ALA A 30 -5.29 3.62 11.69
C ALA A 30 -4.65 2.23 11.55
N ASN A 31 -3.65 2.07 10.69
CA ASN A 31 -3.02 0.79 10.37
C ASN A 31 -1.49 0.82 10.58
N LEU A 32 -0.97 1.68 11.47
CA LEU A 32 0.47 1.77 11.77
C LEU A 32 1.08 0.42 12.17
N ASP A 33 0.33 -0.44 12.87
CA ASP A 33 0.76 -1.81 13.23
C ASP A 33 1.07 -2.71 12.03
N LEU A 34 0.51 -2.36 10.86
CA LEU A 34 0.73 -3.05 9.59
C LEU A 34 1.81 -2.38 8.74
N LEU A 35 2.24 -1.14 9.02
CA LEU A 35 3.28 -0.44 8.26
C LEU A 35 4.67 -0.89 8.69
N ASP A 36 4.99 -2.16 8.43
CA ASP A 36 6.30 -2.73 8.69
C ASP A 36 7.05 -3.06 7.40
N ALA A 37 8.27 -3.58 7.55
CA ALA A 37 9.10 -3.95 6.41
C ALA A 37 8.44 -5.00 5.48
N GLU A 38 7.64 -5.93 6.04
CA GLU A 38 6.93 -6.92 5.23
C GLU A 38 5.81 -6.27 4.38
N PHE A 39 5.11 -5.26 4.92
CA PHE A 39 4.15 -4.47 4.16
C PHE A 39 4.80 -3.69 3.04
N LEU A 40 5.93 -3.01 3.30
CA LEU A 40 6.64 -2.24 2.27
C LEU A 40 7.09 -3.14 1.10
N LEU A 41 7.60 -4.34 1.38
CA LEU A 41 7.95 -5.31 0.34
C LEU A 41 6.75 -5.71 -0.52
N MET A 42 5.58 -5.88 0.09
CA MET A 42 4.37 -6.19 -0.68
C MET A 42 3.89 -4.96 -1.47
N LEU A 43 3.93 -3.78 -0.88
CA LEU A 43 3.56 -2.52 -1.51
C LEU A 43 4.36 -2.28 -2.79
N GLU A 44 5.68 -2.53 -2.75
CA GLU A 44 6.58 -2.48 -3.90
C GLU A 44 6.18 -3.48 -4.99
N GLY A 45 5.98 -4.75 -4.63
CA GLY A 45 5.56 -5.77 -5.60
C GLY A 45 4.21 -5.46 -6.26
N VAL A 46 3.25 -4.88 -5.51
CA VAL A 46 1.98 -4.43 -6.08
C VAL A 46 2.17 -3.20 -6.96
N ALA A 47 3.04 -2.25 -6.59
CA ALA A 47 3.33 -1.07 -7.40
C ALA A 47 3.91 -1.47 -8.77
N GLU A 48 4.90 -2.37 -8.78
CA GLU A 48 5.48 -2.92 -10.02
C GLU A 48 4.43 -3.65 -10.86
N TYR A 49 3.59 -4.48 -10.21
CA TYR A 49 2.51 -5.17 -10.90
C TYR A 49 1.53 -4.20 -11.56
N MET A 50 1.11 -3.14 -10.84
CA MET A 50 0.21 -2.13 -11.39
C MET A 50 0.85 -1.38 -12.56
N SER A 51 2.14 -1.06 -12.46
CA SER A 51 2.90 -0.42 -13.55
C SER A 51 2.94 -1.31 -14.79
N GLN A 52 3.19 -2.62 -14.61
CA GLN A 52 3.21 -3.58 -15.72
C GLN A 52 1.83 -3.75 -16.38
N GLN A 53 0.75 -3.60 -15.61
CA GLN A 53 -0.62 -3.62 -16.12
C GLN A 53 -1.04 -2.32 -16.81
N GLY A 54 -0.16 -1.31 -16.88
CA GLY A 54 -0.45 0.01 -17.45
C GLY A 54 -1.28 0.91 -16.53
N ASN A 55 -1.43 0.54 -15.26
CA ASN A 55 -2.09 1.38 -14.26
C ASN A 55 -1.05 2.25 -13.55
N GLU A 56 -0.50 3.21 -14.29
CA GLU A 56 0.55 4.11 -13.81
C GLU A 56 0.08 4.98 -12.64
N ASN A 57 -1.21 5.33 -12.59
CA ASN A 57 -1.76 6.13 -11.48
C ASN A 57 -1.66 5.36 -10.16
N ALA A 58 -2.10 4.10 -10.14
CA ALA A 58 -1.96 3.23 -8.97
C ALA A 58 -0.49 2.97 -8.63
N ALA A 59 0.36 2.71 -9.62
CA ALA A 59 1.79 2.47 -9.40
C ALA A 59 2.50 3.68 -8.79
N ASN A 60 2.26 4.88 -9.32
CA ASN A 60 2.84 6.12 -8.81
C ASN A 60 2.37 6.41 -7.38
N TRP A 61 1.09 6.17 -7.10
CA TRP A 61 0.54 6.36 -5.77
C TRP A 61 1.18 5.40 -4.74
N LEU A 62 1.30 4.11 -5.06
CA LEU A 62 1.97 3.13 -4.19
C LEU A 62 3.46 3.47 -3.99
N THR A 63 4.13 3.91 -5.05
CA THR A 63 5.54 4.34 -5.01
C THR A 63 5.73 5.60 -4.18
N HIS A 64 4.74 6.50 -4.15
CA HIS A 64 4.76 7.68 -3.29
C HIS A 64 4.81 7.27 -1.82
N ILE A 65 3.98 6.31 -1.40
CA ILE A 65 3.95 5.81 -0.02
C ILE A 65 5.26 5.14 0.38
N LEU A 66 5.89 4.38 -0.53
CA LEU A 66 7.22 3.79 -0.27
C LEU A 66 8.29 4.83 0.05
N HIS A 67 8.14 6.05 -0.48
CA HIS A 67 9.06 7.16 -0.25
C HIS A 67 8.62 8.10 0.88
N LEU A 68 7.43 7.90 1.46
CA LEU A 68 7.07 8.58 2.69
C LEU A 68 7.98 8.04 3.80
N GLU A 69 8.59 8.93 4.58
CA GLU A 69 9.27 8.56 5.82
C GLU A 69 8.20 8.25 6.88
N ILE A 70 7.59 7.06 6.77
CA ILE A 70 6.59 6.50 7.69
C ILE A 70 7.25 5.70 8.83
#